data_AF-A0A7W7SPC3-F1
#
_entry.id   AF-A0A7W7SPC3-F1
#
_cell.length_a   1.000
_cell.length_b   1.000
_cell.length_c   1.000
_cell.angle_alpha   90.00
_cell.angle_beta   90.00
_cell.angle_gamma   90.00
#
_symmetry.space_group_name_H-M   'P 1'
#
loop_
_entity.id
_entity.type
_entity.pdbx_description
1 polymer ?
#
loop_
_entity_poly.entity_id
_entity_poly.type
_entity_poly.pdbx_seq_one_letter_code
_entity_poly.pdbx_strand_id
1 'polypeptide(L)'
;MIHLPITALDLLRARILARTAARLLAHFSSCVDLGEVTVTREDDQDVHHRVFCDRLLANGARCALPTEHSRPCGGRWPRQPYGHSHDTR
;
A
#
# COMPACT_ATOMS: atom_id res chain seq x y z
N MET A 1 8.41 -8.06 -8.59
CA MET A 1 8.58 -6.81 -7.83
C MET A 1 8.80 -5.68 -8.82
N ILE A 2 8.10 -4.55 -8.69
CA ILE A 2 8.22 -3.40 -9.60
C ILE A 2 8.88 -2.26 -8.82
N HIS A 3 9.99 -1.73 -9.33
CA HIS A 3 10.59 -0.48 -8.83
C HIS A 3 10.21 0.65 -9.77
N LEU A 4 9.72 1.76 -9.22
CA LEU A 4 9.37 2.95 -9.97
C LEU A 4 10.21 4.12 -9.45
N PRO A 5 11.26 4.54 -10.18
CA PRO A 5 12.05 5.70 -9.79
C PRO A 5 11.18 6.96 -9.87
N ILE A 6 11.23 7.78 -8.83
CA ILE A 6 10.50 9.03 -8.70
C ILE A 6 11.38 10.05 -8.02
N THR A 7 11.32 11.30 -8.47
CA THR A 7 11.97 12.41 -7.78
C THR A 7 11.03 12.94 -6.70
N ALA A 8 11.46 12.90 -5.44
CA ALA A 8 10.76 13.48 -4.31
C ALA A 8 11.72 14.32 -3.48
N LEU A 9 11.24 15.42 -2.90
CA LEU A 9 12.07 16.33 -2.10
C LEU A 9 12.56 15.68 -0.79
N ASP A 10 11.80 14.72 -0.26
CA ASP A 10 12.12 13.99 0.97
C ASP A 10 11.37 12.65 1.04
N LEU A 11 11.74 11.84 2.04
CA LEU A 11 11.15 10.53 2.30
C LEU A 11 9.65 10.62 2.64
N LEU A 12 9.20 11.66 3.32
CA LEU A 12 7.79 11.81 3.70
C LEU A 12 6.92 11.96 2.44
N ARG A 13 7.33 12.82 1.50
CA ARG A 13 6.66 13.02 0.22
C ARG A 13 6.71 11.76 -0.64
N ALA A 14 7.83 11.04 -0.65
CA ALA A 14 7.92 9.74 -1.33
C ALA A 14 6.94 8.72 -0.74
N ARG A 15 6.85 8.61 0.60
CA ARG A 15 5.86 7.74 1.28
C ARG A 15 4.42 8.16 0.98
N ILE A 16 4.12 9.45 0.88
CA ILE A 16 2.79 9.94 0.51
C ILE A 16 2.44 9.52 -0.93
N LEU A 17 3.34 9.73 -1.89
CA LEU A 17 3.12 9.35 -3.29
C LEU A 17 2.95 7.84 -3.43
N ALA A 18 3.84 7.05 -2.82
CA ALA A 18 3.78 5.60 -2.84
C ALA A 18 2.45 5.07 -2.25
N ARG A 19 1.95 5.70 -1.19
CA ARG A 19 0.65 5.34 -0.59
C ARG A 19 -0.51 5.59 -1.55
N THR A 20 -0.51 6.74 -2.21
CA THR A 20 -1.54 7.10 -3.19
C THR A 20 -1.51 6.14 -4.37
N ALA A 21 -0.33 5.88 -4.94
CA ALA A 21 -0.16 4.95 -6.04
C ALA A 21 -0.60 3.52 -5.66
N ALA A 22 -0.17 3.02 -4.50
CA ALA A 22 -0.56 1.71 -4.02
C ALA A 22 -2.08 1.57 -3.84
N ARG A 23 -2.74 2.59 -3.27
CA ARG A 23 -4.21 2.61 -3.12
C ARG A 23 -4.93 2.64 -4.46
N LEU A 24 -4.44 3.42 -5.43
CA LEU A 24 -5.01 3.46 -6.78
C LEU A 24 -4.86 2.09 -7.47
N LEU A 25 -3.67 1.49 -7.43
CA LEU A 25 -3.45 0.18 -8.05
C LEU A 25 -4.28 -0.93 -7.38
N ALA A 26 -4.38 -0.92 -6.05
CA ALA A 26 -5.21 -1.87 -5.29
C ALA A 26 -6.73 -1.67 -5.53
N HIS A 27 -7.14 -0.49 -6.01
CA HIS A 27 -8.53 -0.26 -6.42
C HIS A 27 -8.86 -0.96 -7.75
N PHE A 28 -7.91 -0.97 -8.70
CA PHE A 28 -8.11 -1.57 -10.02
C PHE A 28 -7.74 -3.05 -10.10
N SER A 29 -6.87 -3.53 -9.20
CA SER A 29 -6.37 -4.89 -9.24
C SER A 29 -6.17 -5.48 -7.85
N SER A 30 -6.48 -6.77 -7.71
CA SER A 30 -6.22 -7.56 -6.51
C SER A 30 -4.75 -8.00 -6.39
N CYS A 31 -3.90 -7.70 -7.38
CA CYS A 31 -2.50 -8.14 -7.39
C CYS A 31 -1.55 -7.31 -6.50
N VAL A 32 -2.02 -6.20 -5.93
CA VAL A 32 -1.19 -5.31 -5.11
C VAL A 32 -1.35 -5.63 -3.63
N ASP A 33 -0.29 -6.14 -3.01
CA ASP A 33 -0.18 -6.25 -1.56
C ASP A 33 0.33 -4.93 -0.97
N LEU A 34 -0.57 -4.19 -0.31
CA LEU A 34 -0.24 -2.93 0.35
C LEU A 34 0.78 -3.11 1.48
N GLY A 35 0.85 -4.28 2.11
CA GLY A 35 1.78 -4.58 3.19
C GLY A 35 3.24 -4.62 2.75
N GLU A 36 3.47 -4.94 1.48
CA GLU A 36 4.81 -5.10 0.90
C GLU A 36 5.29 -3.83 0.15
N VAL A 37 4.54 -2.72 0.25
CA VAL A 37 4.91 -1.46 -0.38
C VAL A 37 6.01 -0.76 0.42
N THR A 38 7.18 -0.62 -0.21
CA THR A 38 8.34 0.07 0.35
C THR A 38 8.81 1.19 -0.57
N VAL A 39 9.42 2.22 0.02
CA VAL A 39 10.20 3.25 -0.67
C VAL A 39 11.65 3.06 -0.29
N THR A 40 12.54 3.07 -1.28
CA THR A 40 13.98 3.11 -1.09
C THR A 40 14.49 4.43 -1.63
N ARG A 41 15.68 4.85 -1.18
CA ARG A 41 16.42 5.88 -1.89
C ARG A 41 17.08 5.26 -3.12
N GLU A 42 17.19 6.02 -4.20
CA GLU A 42 17.81 5.52 -5.43
C GLU A 42 19.29 5.16 -5.22
N ASP A 43 19.98 5.98 -4.41
CA ASP A 43 21.38 5.84 -4.03
C ASP A 43 21.61 4.86 -2.87
N ASP A 44 20.54 4.38 -2.23
CA ASP A 44 20.59 3.47 -1.10
C ASP A 44 19.38 2.51 -1.14
N GLN A 45 19.48 1.55 -2.07
CA GLN A 45 18.38 0.62 -2.39
C GLN A 45 18.22 -0.50 -1.36
N ASP A 46 19.22 -0.72 -0.51
CA ASP A 46 19.18 -1.73 0.54
C ASP A 46 18.35 -1.27 1.75
N VAL A 47 18.05 0.03 1.85
CA VAL A 47 17.24 0.60 2.93
C VAL A 47 15.78 0.75 2.51
N HIS A 48 14.97 -0.21 2.93
CA HIS A 48 13.53 -0.24 2.65
C HIS A 48 12.73 0.50 3.72
N HIS A 49 12.07 1.59 3.34
CA HIS A 49 11.13 2.29 4.19
C HIS A 49 9.69 1.83 3.91
N ARG A 50 9.04 1.22 4.90
CA ARG A 50 7.63 0.83 4.79
C ARG A 50 6.70 2.05 4.64
N VAL A 51 5.68 1.89 3.80
CA VAL A 51 4.69 2.94 3.51
C VAL A 51 3.44 2.82 4.39
N PHE A 52 3.07 1.58 4.72
CA PHE A 52 1.93 1.24 5.57
C PHE A 52 2.40 0.59 6.87
N CYS A 53 1.57 0.68 7.90
CA CYS A 53 1.77 -0.06 9.13
C CYS A 53 1.69 -1.57 8.84
N ASP A 54 2.64 -2.31 9.39
CA ASP A 54 2.82 -3.75 9.16
C ASP A 54 2.09 -4.63 10.17
N ARG A 55 1.45 -4.01 11.18
CA ARG A 55 0.78 -4.72 12.26
C ARG A 55 -0.33 -5.63 11.71
N LEU A 56 -0.27 -6.90 12.09
CA LEU A 56 -1.34 -7.86 11.88
C LEU A 56 -2.49 -7.58 12.84
N LEU A 57 -3.70 -7.51 12.29
CA LEU A 57 -4.95 -7.34 13.02
C LEU A 57 -5.53 -8.70 13.41
N ALA A 58 -6.48 -8.70 14.35
CA ALA A 58 -7.14 -9.93 14.82
C ALA A 58 -7.85 -10.73 13.71
N ASN A 59 -8.22 -10.07 12.61
CA ASN A 59 -8.83 -10.70 11.44
C ASN A 59 -7.81 -11.25 10.43
N GLY A 60 -6.51 -11.25 10.75
CA GLY A 60 -5.43 -11.71 9.87
C GLY A 60 -5.01 -10.71 8.79
N ALA A 61 -5.72 -9.59 8.64
CA ALA A 61 -5.32 -8.53 7.70
C ALA A 61 -4.23 -7.63 8.29
N ARG A 62 -3.41 -7.01 7.43
CA ARG A 62 -2.49 -5.94 7.85
C ARG A 62 -3.22 -4.61 7.99
N CYS A 63 -2.69 -3.74 8.85
CA CYS A 63 -3.19 -2.38 9.03
C CYS A 63 -3.08 -1.57 7.72
N ALA A 64 -4.13 -0.84 7.36
CA ALA A 64 -4.18 -0.04 6.13
C ALA A 64 -3.75 1.43 6.33
N LEU A 65 -3.29 1.76 7.53
CA LEU A 65 -2.88 3.11 7.92
C LEU A 65 -1.41 3.38 7.56
N PRO A 66 -1.02 4.66 7.39
CA PRO A 66 0.38 5.08 7.24
C PRO A 66 1.29 4.48 8.31
N THR A 67 2.57 4.26 8.00
CA THR A 67 3.58 4.06 9.05
C THR A 67 3.52 5.22 10.08
N GLU A 68 3.76 4.91 11.35
CA GLU A 68 3.81 5.89 12.46
C GLU A 68 2.47 6.63 12.72
N HIS A 69 1.34 5.99 12.45
CA HIS A 69 0.02 6.57 12.73
C HIS A 69 -0.29 6.63 14.25
N SER A 70 -0.98 7.68 14.70
CA SER A 70 -1.38 7.85 16.12
C SER A 70 -2.72 7.20 16.49
N ARG A 71 -3.57 6.93 15.49
CA ARG A 71 -4.88 6.28 15.71
C ARG A 71 -4.69 4.78 16.01
N PRO A 72 -5.65 4.10 16.65
CA PRO A 72 -5.62 2.65 16.77
C PRO A 72 -5.48 1.97 15.39
N CYS A 73 -4.74 0.87 15.33
CA CYS A 73 -4.58 0.10 14.10
C CYS A 73 -5.95 -0.34 13.59
N GLY A 74 -6.18 -0.17 12.29
CA GLY A 74 -7.46 -0.45 11.65
C GLY A 74 -7.28 -0.93 10.23
N GLY A 75 -8.04 -1.98 9.89
CA GLY A 75 -8.09 -2.52 8.54
C GLY A 75 -9.37 -2.05 7.88
N ARG A 76 -9.31 -1.00 7.06
CA ARG A 76 -10.31 -0.78 6.01
C ARG A 76 -9.68 -0.18 4.78
N TRP A 77 -9.56 -1.02 3.76
CA TRP A 77 -9.92 -0.62 2.40
C TRP A 77 -11.14 -1.46 2.02
N PRO A 78 -12.27 -0.89 1.58
CA PRO A 78 -13.33 -1.71 1.02
C PRO A 78 -12.76 -2.39 -0.22
N ARG A 79 -12.69 -3.72 -0.22
CA ARG A 79 -12.78 -4.44 -1.49
C ARG A 79 -14.12 -4.02 -2.08
N GLN A 80 -14.13 -3.22 -3.15
CA GLN A 80 -15.21 -3.43 -4.10
C GLN A 80 -14.97 -4.84 -4.63
N PRO A 81 -15.87 -5.80 -4.40
CA PRO A 81 -15.83 -6.99 -5.22
C PRO A 81 -16.02 -6.47 -6.64
N TYR A 82 -15.04 -6.69 -7.50
CA TYR A 82 -15.29 -6.60 -8.93
C TYR A 82 -16.26 -7.74 -9.23
N GLY A 83 -17.55 -7.45 -9.08
CA GLY A 83 -18.63 -8.34 -9.43
C GLY A 83 -18.69 -8.41 -10.95
N HIS A 84 -18.04 -9.41 -11.52
CA HIS A 84 -18.49 -9.93 -12.80
C HIS A 84 -19.60 -10.94 -12.52
N SER A 85 -20.83 -10.43 -12.43
CA SER A 85 -22.01 -11.22 -12.77
C SER A 85 -22.02 -11.44 -14.28
N HIS A 86 -21.26 -12.43 -14.74
CA HIS A 86 -21.59 -13.12 -15.99
C HIS A 86 -22.62 -14.19 -15.64
N ASP A 87 -23.87 -13.73 -15.48
CA ASP A 87 -25.03 -14.58 -15.66
C ASP A 87 -25.20 -14.73 -17.18
N THR A 88 -24.78 -15.87 -17.72
CA THR A 88 -25.00 -16.25 -19.12
C THR A 88 -26.05 -17.35 -19.10
N ARG A 89 -27.28 -16.93 -19.37
CA ARG A 89 -28.38 -17.77 -19.80
C ARG A 89 -28.12 -18.34 -21.19
#